data_AF-A0A7W1LZI9-F1
#
_entry.id   AF-A0A7W1LZI9-F1
#
_cell.length_a   1.000
_cell.length_b   1.000
_cell.length_c   1.000
_cell.angle_alpha   90.00
_cell.angle_beta   90.00
_cell.angle_gamma   90.00
#
_symmetry.space_group_name_H-M   'P 1'
#
loop_
_entity.id
_entity.type
_entity.pdbx_description
1 polymer ?
#
loop_
_entity_poly.entity_id
_entity_poly.type
_entity_poly.pdbx_seq_one_letter_code
_entity_poly.pdbx_strand_id
1 'polypeptide(L)'
;MMRRCVLPDKNLPEVEIMEIDKDKIVTQEETGEPAPIDEVEGRVEAKMKRAEGRAKERVAHGLEDPELEREGRELKEEGKRELEEERREQG
;
A
#
# COMPACT_ATOMS: atom_id res chain seq x y z
N MET A 1 30.68 28.38 52.67
CA MET A 1 29.43 28.69 51.95
C MET A 1 29.36 27.83 50.70
N MET A 2 28.44 26.86 50.65
CA MET A 2 28.11 26.13 49.42
C MET A 2 26.59 26.08 49.32
N ARG A 3 26.01 26.83 48.39
CA ARG A 3 24.57 26.80 48.10
C ARG A 3 24.28 25.53 47.31
N ARG A 4 23.54 24.59 47.90
CA ARG A 4 22.97 23.47 47.15
C ARG A 4 21.83 24.02 46.30
N CYS A 5 21.97 23.92 44.98
CA CYS A 5 20.87 24.11 44.05
C CYS A 5 19.90 22.93 44.22
N VAL A 6 18.71 23.19 44.77
CA VAL A 6 17.60 22.23 44.76
C VAL A 6 16.87 22.46 43.44
N LEU A 7 16.88 21.46 42.55
CA LEU A 7 16.05 21.50 41.36
C LEU A 7 14.59 21.33 41.82
N PRO A 8 13.65 22.20 41.37
CA PRO A 8 12.25 22.01 41.70
C PRO A 8 11.76 20.71 41.07
N ASP A 9 11.08 19.89 41.87
CA ASP A 9 10.35 18.71 41.42
C ASP A 9 9.43 19.13 40.27
N LYS A 10 9.80 18.70 39.07
CA LYS A 10 8.95 18.88 37.90
C LYS A 10 7.77 17.94 38.10
N ASN A 11 6.61 18.48 38.45
CA ASN A 11 5.32 17.82 38.28
C ASN A 11 5.23 17.37 36.82
N LEU A 12 5.55 16.10 36.57
CA LEU A 12 5.24 15.45 35.30
C LEU A 12 3.70 15.36 35.23
N PRO A 13 3.05 15.83 34.16
CA PRO A 13 1.60 15.67 34.03
C PRO A 13 1.25 14.19 34.11
N GLU A 14 0.18 13.86 34.84
CA GLU A 14 -0.39 12.52 34.88
C GLU A 14 -0.63 12.05 33.46
N VAL A 15 0.10 11.01 33.05
CA VAL A 15 -0.10 10.37 31.75
C VAL A 15 -1.40 9.59 31.90
N GLU A 16 -2.49 10.08 31.32
CA GLU A 16 -3.71 9.28 31.17
C GLU A 16 -3.33 8.07 30.30
N ILE A 17 -3.05 6.94 30.95
CA ILE A 17 -2.86 5.67 30.27
C ILE A 17 -4.23 5.31 29.71
N MET A 18 -4.41 5.52 28.41
CA MET A 18 -5.56 4.97 27.71
C MET A 18 -5.45 3.45 27.76
N GLU A 19 -6.06 2.84 28.78
CA GLU A 19 -6.19 1.39 28.90
C GLU A 19 -7.19 0.90 27.85
N ILE A 20 -6.68 0.12 26.91
CA ILE A 20 -7.52 -0.59 25.94
C ILE A 20 -8.13 -1.79 26.66
N ASP A 21 -9.46 -1.86 26.71
CA ASP A 21 -10.21 -3.02 27.18
C ASP A 21 -10.02 -4.18 26.20
N LYS A 22 -9.18 -5.15 26.58
CA LYS A 22 -8.79 -6.28 25.73
C LYS A 22 -9.95 -7.19 25.37
N ASP A 23 -10.99 -7.23 26.20
CA ASP A 23 -12.16 -8.08 25.99
C ASP A 23 -13.13 -7.48 24.96
N LYS A 24 -12.88 -6.24 24.51
CA LYS A 24 -13.64 -5.54 23.46
C LYS A 24 -12.86 -5.36 22.16
N ILE A 25 -11.64 -5.88 22.08
CA ILE A 25 -10.86 -5.86 20.84
C ILE A 25 -11.46 -6.91 19.91
N VAL A 26 -11.89 -6.48 18.71
CA VAL A 26 -12.26 -7.38 17.63
C VAL A 26 -11.17 -7.33 16.57
N THR A 27 -10.68 -8.49 16.14
CA THR A 27 -9.62 -8.57 15.11
C THR A 27 -10.21 -8.66 13.70
N GLN A 28 -9.42 -8.33 12.68
CA GLN A 28 -9.83 -8.47 11.28
C GLN A 28 -10.12 -9.95 10.91
N GLU A 29 -9.41 -10.90 11.53
CA GLU A 29 -9.72 -12.33 11.38
C GLU A 29 -11.10 -12.69 11.96
N GLU A 30 -11.53 -12.03 13.04
CA GLU A 30 -12.84 -12.23 13.65
C GLU A 30 -13.97 -11.60 12.85
N THR A 31 -13.72 -10.51 12.12
CA THR A 31 -14.71 -9.87 11.24
C THR A 31 -14.82 -10.54 9.87
N GLY A 32 -13.79 -11.28 9.45
CA GLY A 32 -13.70 -11.86 8.11
C GLY A 32 -13.59 -10.81 7.01
N GLU A 33 -13.27 -9.56 7.38
CA GLU A 33 -13.03 -8.48 6.44
C GLU A 33 -11.67 -8.71 5.76
N PRO A 34 -11.57 -8.56 4.43
CA PRO A 34 -10.29 -8.64 3.74
C PRO A 34 -9.34 -7.61 4.34
N ALA A 35 -8.05 -7.96 4.40
CA ALA A 35 -7.09 -7.00 4.93
C ALA A 35 -7.05 -5.81 3.96
N PRO A 36 -6.99 -4.56 4.45
CA PRO A 36 -6.91 -3.38 3.58
C PRO A 36 -5.72 -3.41 2.60
N ILE A 37 -4.72 -4.25 2.85
CA ILE A 37 -3.60 -4.47 1.94
C ILE A 37 -4.01 -5.28 0.70
N ASP A 38 -4.89 -6.27 0.85
CA ASP A 38 -5.34 -7.16 -0.23
C ASP A 38 -6.12 -6.38 -1.29
N GLU A 39 -6.91 -5.37 -0.88
CA GLU A 39 -7.64 -4.46 -1.78
C GLU A 39 -6.72 -3.53 -2.59
N VAL A 40 -5.49 -3.32 -2.13
CA VAL A 40 -4.54 -2.37 -2.74
C VAL A 40 -3.52 -3.11 -3.62
N GLU A 41 -3.17 -4.35 -3.28
CA GLU A 41 -2.21 -5.17 -4.01
C GLU A 41 -2.61 -5.41 -5.46
N GLY A 42 -3.85 -5.83 -5.72
CA GLY A 42 -4.34 -6.07 -7.09
C GLY A 42 -4.23 -4.83 -7.99
N ARG A 43 -4.66 -3.68 -7.47
CA ARG A 43 -4.60 -2.41 -8.20
C ARG A 43 -3.19 -1.97 -8.50
N VAL A 44 -2.26 -2.23 -7.58
CA VAL A 44 -0.84 -1.93 -7.76
C VAL A 44 -0.25 -2.87 -8.80
N GLU A 45 -0.53 -4.16 -8.72
CA GLU A 45 -0.07 -5.16 -9.68
C GLU A 45 -0.52 -4.83 -11.10
N ALA A 46 -1.81 -4.54 -11.30
CA ALA A 46 -2.35 -4.20 -12.61
C ALA A 46 -1.76 -2.88 -13.16
N LYS A 47 -1.50 -1.89 -12.30
CA LYS A 47 -0.79 -0.66 -12.67
C LYS A 47 0.66 -0.94 -13.09
N MET A 48 1.35 -1.80 -12.36
CA MET A 48 2.73 -2.19 -12.65
C MET A 48 2.82 -2.96 -13.96
N LYS A 49 1.92 -3.93 -14.18
CA LYS A 49 1.80 -4.67 -15.44
C LYS A 49 1.60 -3.74 -16.63
N ARG A 50 0.69 -2.75 -16.49
CA ARG A 50 0.49 -1.71 -17.52
C ARG A 50 1.73 -0.84 -17.76
N ALA A 51 2.47 -0.49 -16.71
CA ALA A 51 3.69 0.31 -16.80
C ALA A 51 4.83 -0.48 -17.47
N GLU A 52 4.98 -1.75 -17.13
CA GLU A 52 5.94 -2.66 -17.73
C GLU A 52 5.68 -2.83 -19.23
N GLY A 53 4.43 -3.08 -19.63
CA GLY A 53 4.06 -3.20 -21.03
C GLY A 53 4.44 -1.96 -21.86
N ARG A 54 4.22 -0.76 -21.31
CA ARG A 54 4.67 0.50 -21.95
C ARG A 54 6.19 0.62 -22.04
N ALA A 55 6.91 0.16 -21.03
CA ALA A 55 8.37 0.19 -21.03
C ALA A 55 8.91 -0.78 -22.10
N LYS A 56 8.37 -2.00 -22.15
CA LYS A 56 8.68 -3.00 -23.19
C LYS A 56 8.40 -2.49 -24.60
N GLU A 57 7.24 -1.87 -24.83
CA GLU A 57 6.88 -1.25 -26.12
C GLU A 57 7.92 -0.19 -26.54
N ARG A 58 8.38 0.66 -25.61
CA ARG A 58 9.44 1.66 -25.89
C ARG A 58 10.80 1.03 -26.21
N VAL A 59 11.19 0.00 -25.46
CA VAL A 59 12.45 -0.73 -25.70
C VAL A 59 12.39 -1.44 -27.05
N ALA A 60 11.28 -2.10 -27.35
CA ALA A 60 11.02 -2.77 -28.62
C ALA A 60 11.16 -1.82 -29.80
N HIS A 61 10.57 -0.62 -29.73
CA HIS A 61 10.75 0.40 -30.77
C HIS A 61 12.22 0.82 -30.94
N GLY A 62 12.99 0.91 -29.85
CA GLY A 62 14.41 1.24 -29.90
C GLY A 62 15.29 0.13 -30.47
N LEU A 63 14.84 -1.13 -30.36
CA LEU A 63 15.52 -2.31 -30.87
C LEU A 63 14.99 -2.80 -32.23
N GLU A 64 13.92 -2.18 -32.72
CA GLU A 64 13.16 -2.65 -33.90
C GLU A 64 12.70 -4.12 -33.77
N ASP A 65 12.31 -4.52 -32.54
CA ASP A 65 11.91 -5.89 -32.21
C ASP A 65 10.37 -6.04 -32.18
N PRO A 66 9.75 -6.67 -33.20
CA PRO A 66 8.30 -6.80 -33.28
C PRO A 66 7.72 -7.82 -32.29
N GLU A 67 8.51 -8.78 -31.80
CA GLU A 67 8.03 -9.74 -30.81
C GLU A 67 7.92 -9.07 -29.43
N LEU A 68 8.94 -8.31 -29.06
CA LEU A 68 8.94 -7.54 -27.81
C LEU A 68 7.85 -6.45 -27.81
N GLU A 69 7.56 -5.85 -28.97
CA GLU A 69 6.47 -4.89 -29.11
C GLU A 69 5.10 -5.55 -28.87
N ARG A 70 4.89 -6.75 -29.43
CA ARG A 70 3.67 -7.54 -29.22
C ARG A 70 3.49 -7.88 -27.74
N GLU A 71 4.53 -8.41 -27.09
CA GLU A 71 4.49 -8.74 -25.65
C GLU A 71 4.20 -7.50 -24.79
N GLY A 72 4.82 -6.37 -25.10
CA GLY A 72 4.56 -5.11 -24.40
C GLY A 72 3.11 -4.65 -24.53
N ARG A 73 2.49 -4.84 -25.71
CA ARG A 73 1.07 -4.52 -25.93
C ARG A 73 0.14 -5.47 -25.17
N GLU A 74 0.43 -6.76 -25.18
CA GLU A 74 -0.37 -7.76 -24.45
C GLU A 74 -0.39 -7.46 -22.95
N LEU A 75 0.78 -7.25 -22.32
CA LEU A 75 0.90 -6.89 -20.91
C LEU A 75 0.15 -5.59 -20.57
N LYS A 76 0.25 -4.59 -21.45
CA LYS A 76 -0.41 -3.29 -21.26
C LYS A 76 -1.93 -3.40 -21.30
N GLU A 77 -2.48 -4.23 -22.19
CA GLU A 77 -3.91 -4.46 -22.30
C GLU A 77 -4.44 -5.32 -21.15
N GLU A 78 -3.69 -6.35 -20.74
CA GLU A 78 -4.02 -7.19 -19.59
C GLU A 78 -4.13 -6.36 -18.30
N GLY A 79 -3.09 -5.58 -17.97
CA GLY A 79 -3.13 -4.70 -16.80
C GLY A 79 -4.21 -3.61 -16.89
N LYS A 80 -4.68 -3.25 -18.10
CA LYS A 80 -5.81 -2.34 -18.27
C LYS A 80 -7.15 -3.04 -17.99
N ARG A 81 -7.31 -4.31 -18.41
CA ARG A 81 -8.52 -5.10 -18.14
C ARG A 81 -8.68 -5.36 -16.65
N GLU A 82 -7.62 -5.76 -15.98
CA GLU A 82 -7.61 -5.98 -14.51
C GLU A 82 -8.02 -4.70 -13.76
N LEU A 83 -7.49 -3.53 -14.15
CA LEU A 83 -7.90 -2.25 -13.58
C LEU A 83 -9.36 -1.88 -13.87
N GLU A 84 -9.92 -2.31 -15.00
CA GLU A 84 -11.33 -2.08 -15.34
C GLU A 84 -12.25 -3.03 -14.58
N GLU A 85 -11.83 -4.27 -14.34
CA GLU A 85 -12.55 -5.27 -13.55
C GLU A 85 -12.62 -4.87 -12.09
N GLU A 86 -11.49 -4.52 -11.45
CA GLU A 86 -11.49 -4.00 -10.08
C GLU A 86 -12.37 -2.76 -9.93
N ARG A 87 -12.35 -1.86 -10.92
CA ARG A 87 -13.20 -0.65 -10.89
C ARG A 87 -14.69 -0.98 -10.98
N ARG A 88 -15.07 -2.10 -11.60
CA ARG A 88 -16.45 -2.57 -11.68
C ARG A 88 -16.88 -3.31 -10.41
N GLU A 89 -15.95 -3.99 -9.73
CA GLU A 89 -16.21 -4.69 -8.48
C GLU A 89 -16.33 -3.74 -7.28
N GLN A 90 -15.66 -2.59 -7.33
CA GLN A 90 -15.71 -1.55 -6.29
C GLN A 90 -16.84 -0.51 -6.46
N GLY A 91 -17.71 -0.64 -7.48
CA GLY A 91 -18.77 0.32 -7.82
C GLY A 91 -20.17 -0.26 -7.68
#